data_AF-A0A7W1KGZ5-F1
#
_entry.id   AF-A0A7W1KGZ5-F1
#
_cell.length_a   1.000
_cell.length_b   1.000
_cell.length_c   1.000
_cell.angle_alpha   90.00
_cell.angle_beta   90.00
_cell.angle_gamma   90.00
#
_symmetry.space_group_name_H-M   'P 1'
#
loop_
_entity.id
_entity.type
_entity.pdbx_description
1 polymer ?
#
loop_
_entity_poly.entity_id
_entity_poly.type
_entity_poly.pdbx_seq_one_letter_code
_entity_poly.pdbx_strand_id
1 'polypeptide(L)'
;MIAEFISSLVMGLAFFAQLPATSNYQLNSYGFGSGGTAGSSTATYSLEGISGEQSGTTASTATYSAKPGFIETQQANVPTITLTNPSNFYDKLKFVIGQQNNPSDAKYALQISTTSNFSSNINYVKTDLTIGPTLTVADYQTYATWGGASGANIIGLSASTTYYIRSKATQGQFTESGYGPSSSAATVGQSISFCLYTGASCGVPSSSPVFAAAGVESAADGGNPTPGYPSGIASGNLLLLQVQTKDNAIPTTPSGWTSIASAAIWGGRSTIFAKSAAGTENGTLTVTSNVVAGNLAYARIYRFTDWKNDSTMANNFEGFSTSQDSATPMTDAGVTTTAAKRLAVQFIHSGAAVSLGNFTGETGGDWTEAIAEVSTTVADDGTLQLQTADMASSGTINGGSQTTSAPWGIHGFAILPSTALKIAFGNLPPATVTSSPNNLGVDFATNANLGGEVYIYSNNGGLLSSAVSYTLSSATADLTAANEGFGAQIGSVSQSSGGPLTKQSPFDGTSNNVGVLSTTISSLLTSGAPLTGGTASVSLKAKPAISTPAANDYAEILTVIAAAKF
;
A
#
# COMPACT_ATOMS: atom_id res chain seq x y z
N MET A 1 -115.08 -50.14 13.13
CA MET A 1 -114.17 -50.46 14.25
C MET A 1 -113.20 -51.50 13.73
N ILE A 2 -112.01 -51.18 13.21
CA ILE A 2 -110.95 -50.34 13.78
C ILE A 2 -110.46 -49.39 12.69
N ALA A 3 -110.80 -48.11 12.87
CA ALA A 3 -110.16 -46.96 12.25
C ALA A 3 -109.39 -46.28 13.39
N GLU A 4 -108.31 -45.56 13.06
CA GLU A 4 -107.35 -44.86 13.94
C GLU A 4 -106.11 -45.67 14.38
N PHE A 5 -105.07 -45.69 13.52
CA PHE A 5 -103.68 -45.66 14.02
C PHE A 5 -102.61 -45.20 13.01
N ILE A 6 -102.91 -44.34 12.03
CA ILE A 6 -101.86 -43.78 11.14
C ILE A 6 -102.17 -42.31 10.85
N SER A 7 -101.94 -41.44 11.83
CA SER A 7 -102.02 -39.98 11.67
C SER A 7 -100.88 -39.27 12.42
N SER A 8 -99.66 -39.83 12.35
CA SER A 8 -98.50 -39.24 13.03
C SER A 8 -97.14 -39.58 12.39
N LEU A 9 -97.07 -39.74 11.06
CA LEU A 9 -95.77 -39.98 10.42
C LEU A 9 -95.69 -39.57 8.93
N VAL A 10 -96.02 -38.34 8.53
CA VAL A 10 -95.40 -37.67 7.36
C VAL A 10 -95.60 -36.14 7.49
N MET A 11 -94.78 -35.47 8.31
CA MET A 11 -94.70 -34.00 8.32
C MET A 11 -93.25 -33.57 8.52
N GLY A 12 -92.37 -34.17 7.71
CA GLY A 12 -90.99 -33.73 7.54
C GLY A 12 -90.72 -33.60 6.04
N LEU A 13 -90.03 -32.51 5.68
CA LEU A 13 -89.51 -32.16 4.35
C LEU A 13 -90.47 -31.47 3.38
N ALA A 14 -90.53 -30.12 3.48
CA ALA A 14 -90.42 -29.22 2.32
C ALA A 14 -90.33 -27.75 2.78
N PHE A 15 -89.21 -27.35 3.40
CA PHE A 15 -88.80 -25.94 3.46
C PHE A 15 -87.69 -25.74 2.43
N PHE A 16 -88.04 -25.58 1.15
CA PHE A 16 -87.14 -24.98 0.19
C PHE A 16 -87.45 -23.49 0.14
N ALA A 17 -86.62 -22.71 0.83
CA ALA A 17 -86.62 -21.26 0.74
C ALA A 17 -86.34 -20.85 -0.72
N GLN A 18 -87.29 -20.14 -1.32
CA GLN A 18 -87.08 -19.42 -2.57
C GLN A 18 -85.95 -18.41 -2.34
N LEU A 19 -84.84 -18.56 -3.07
CA LEU A 19 -83.70 -17.65 -2.98
C LEU A 19 -84.16 -16.23 -3.35
N PRO A 20 -83.77 -15.18 -2.61
CA PRO A 20 -84.05 -13.81 -3.00
C PRO A 20 -83.40 -13.54 -4.36
N ALA A 21 -84.22 -13.32 -5.39
CA ALA A 21 -83.78 -12.91 -6.71
C ALA A 21 -84.60 -11.69 -7.14
N THR A 22 -83.91 -10.67 -7.63
CA THR A 22 -84.54 -9.54 -8.34
C THR A 22 -84.30 -9.72 -9.84
N SER A 23 -85.00 -8.97 -10.68
CA SER A 23 -84.80 -9.02 -12.14
C SER A 23 -83.38 -8.65 -12.58
N ASN A 24 -82.56 -8.05 -11.71
CA ASN A 24 -81.19 -7.63 -12.01
C ASN A 24 -80.11 -8.41 -11.22
N TYR A 25 -80.47 -9.15 -10.16
CA TYR A 25 -79.51 -9.85 -9.30
C TYR A 25 -80.10 -11.17 -8.80
N GLN A 26 -79.37 -12.27 -9.04
CA GLN A 26 -79.64 -13.59 -8.50
C GLN A 26 -78.46 -14.01 -7.62
N LEU A 27 -78.73 -14.41 -6.37
CA LEU A 27 -77.73 -15.04 -5.50
C LEU A 27 -77.46 -16.47 -6.01
N ASN A 28 -76.31 -16.69 -6.63
CA ASN A 28 -75.92 -18.00 -7.18
C ASN A 28 -75.38 -18.98 -6.12
N SER A 29 -75.02 -18.50 -4.93
CA SER A 29 -74.52 -19.30 -3.80
C SER A 29 -74.66 -18.49 -2.51
N TYR A 30 -75.08 -19.12 -1.41
CA TYR A 30 -74.89 -18.56 -0.06
C TYR A 30 -74.30 -19.66 0.82
N GLY A 31 -73.31 -19.29 1.63
CA GLY A 31 -72.78 -20.12 2.70
C GLY A 31 -72.69 -19.28 3.96
N PHE A 32 -73.27 -19.75 5.07
CA PHE A 32 -72.98 -19.18 6.39
C PHE A 32 -71.74 -19.87 6.93
N GLY A 33 -70.59 -19.20 6.77
CA GLY A 33 -69.29 -19.66 7.23
C GLY A 33 -68.24 -18.62 6.85
N SER A 34 -67.18 -18.52 7.64
CA SER A 34 -66.14 -17.48 7.55
C SER A 34 -65.19 -17.62 6.35
N GLY A 35 -65.67 -18.05 5.18
CA GLY A 35 -64.83 -18.28 4.01
C GLY A 35 -65.64 -18.17 2.72
N GLY A 36 -65.38 -17.11 1.95
CA GLY A 36 -65.87 -17.02 0.57
C GLY A 36 -65.38 -18.20 -0.28
N THR A 37 -66.22 -18.70 -1.18
CA THR A 37 -65.85 -19.78 -2.10
C THR A 37 -64.84 -19.25 -3.12
N ALA A 38 -63.65 -19.87 -3.21
CA ALA A 38 -62.62 -19.48 -4.16
C ALA A 38 -63.18 -19.45 -5.61
N GLY A 39 -62.93 -18.35 -6.34
CA GLY A 39 -63.25 -18.25 -7.77
C GLY A 39 -64.58 -17.58 -8.17
N SER A 40 -65.24 -16.82 -7.29
CA SER A 40 -66.44 -16.05 -7.68
C SER A 40 -66.10 -14.84 -8.56
N SER A 41 -66.03 -15.07 -9.87
CA SER A 41 -65.85 -14.02 -10.88
C SER A 41 -66.90 -14.12 -11.98
N THR A 42 -67.32 -12.99 -12.51
CA THR A 42 -68.14 -12.83 -13.73
C THR A 42 -67.41 -11.91 -14.70
N ALA A 43 -67.90 -11.77 -15.94
CA ALA A 43 -67.29 -10.90 -16.95
C ALA A 43 -67.28 -9.39 -16.57
N THR A 44 -68.03 -8.98 -15.55
CA THR A 44 -68.18 -7.58 -15.11
C THR A 44 -67.86 -7.33 -13.63
N TYR A 45 -67.78 -8.37 -12.80
CA TYR A 45 -67.50 -8.23 -11.36
C TYR A 45 -66.65 -9.40 -10.85
N SER A 46 -65.64 -9.10 -10.04
CA SER A 46 -64.95 -10.06 -9.17
C SER A 46 -65.33 -9.76 -7.72
N LEU A 47 -65.68 -10.79 -6.95
CA LEU A 47 -65.92 -10.66 -5.51
C LEU A 47 -64.66 -11.08 -4.75
N GLU A 48 -64.06 -10.18 -3.98
CA GLU A 48 -62.99 -10.55 -3.06
C GLU A 48 -63.59 -11.34 -1.88
N GLY A 49 -63.23 -12.62 -1.79
CA GLY A 49 -63.58 -13.44 -0.64
C GLY A 49 -62.77 -13.01 0.58
N ILE A 50 -63.40 -13.04 1.75
CA ILE A 50 -62.74 -12.90 3.06
C ILE A 50 -62.35 -14.31 3.51
N SER A 51 -61.06 -14.55 3.82
CA SER A 51 -60.60 -15.83 4.40
C SER A 51 -60.49 -15.68 5.92
N GLY A 52 -61.64 -15.73 6.59
CA GLY A 52 -61.72 -15.61 8.04
C GLY A 52 -61.48 -14.20 8.58
N GLU A 53 -62.28 -13.82 9.57
CA GLU A 53 -61.95 -12.72 10.48
C GLU A 53 -61.37 -13.36 11.75
N GLN A 54 -60.14 -13.03 12.12
CA GLN A 54 -59.67 -13.35 13.47
C GLN A 54 -60.32 -12.37 14.44
N SER A 55 -61.36 -12.82 15.13
CA SER A 55 -61.90 -12.12 16.31
C SER A 55 -60.98 -12.41 17.51
N GLY A 56 -60.29 -11.41 18.05
CA GLY A 56 -59.52 -11.55 19.30
C GLY A 56 -58.11 -10.96 19.27
N THR A 57 -57.11 -11.60 19.90
CA THR A 57 -55.71 -11.16 19.94
C THR A 57 -54.89 -11.69 18.75
N THR A 58 -53.85 -10.97 18.32
CA THR A 58 -52.94 -11.32 17.21
C THR A 58 -52.43 -12.76 17.30
N ALA A 59 -52.62 -13.57 16.25
CA ALA A 59 -51.99 -14.88 16.11
C ALA A 59 -50.58 -14.73 15.53
N SER A 60 -49.53 -15.05 16.29
CA SER A 60 -48.13 -14.90 15.86
C SER A 60 -47.32 -16.18 15.96
N THR A 61 -46.47 -16.42 14.96
CA THR A 61 -45.30 -17.32 14.97
C THR A 61 -44.02 -16.50 14.87
N ALA A 62 -42.85 -17.16 14.87
CA ALA A 62 -41.55 -16.49 14.69
C ALA A 62 -41.39 -15.82 13.30
N THR A 63 -42.20 -16.18 12.30
CA THR A 63 -42.06 -15.69 10.91
C THR A 63 -43.33 -15.06 10.35
N TYR A 64 -44.44 -15.07 11.09
CA TYR A 64 -45.72 -14.54 10.62
C TYR A 64 -46.59 -14.07 11.79
N SER A 65 -47.30 -12.96 11.62
CA SER A 65 -48.33 -12.52 12.58
C SER A 65 -49.58 -12.06 11.84
N ALA A 66 -50.72 -12.68 12.12
CA ALA A 66 -52.04 -12.22 11.71
C ALA A 66 -52.66 -11.42 12.86
N LYS A 67 -52.91 -10.13 12.63
CA LYS A 67 -53.64 -9.27 13.59
C LYS A 67 -55.15 -9.54 13.47
N PRO A 68 -55.93 -9.32 14.54
CA PRO A 68 -57.39 -9.36 14.44
C PRO A 68 -57.92 -8.35 13.41
N GLY A 69 -58.92 -8.77 12.63
CA GLY A 69 -59.50 -8.00 11.51
C GLY A 69 -59.50 -8.76 10.18
N PHE A 70 -59.73 -8.03 9.08
CA PHE A 70 -59.69 -8.56 7.70
C PHE A 70 -58.30 -9.10 7.37
N ILE A 71 -58.19 -10.41 7.14
CA ILE A 71 -57.02 -10.99 6.48
C ILE A 71 -57.19 -10.74 4.99
N GLU A 72 -56.39 -9.84 4.42
CA GLU A 72 -56.35 -9.63 2.97
C GLU A 72 -56.05 -10.98 2.29
N THR A 73 -56.92 -11.43 1.39
CA THR A 73 -56.76 -12.72 0.70
C THR A 73 -55.63 -12.74 -0.31
N GLN A 74 -54.98 -11.59 -0.54
CA GLN A 74 -53.82 -11.42 -1.38
C GLN A 74 -52.80 -10.59 -0.61
N GLN A 75 -51.69 -11.20 -0.21
CA GLN A 75 -50.51 -10.50 0.28
C GLN A 75 -49.40 -10.71 -0.74
N ALA A 76 -48.64 -9.66 -1.04
CA ALA A 76 -47.43 -9.80 -1.84
C ALA A 76 -46.47 -10.81 -1.18
N ASN A 77 -45.81 -11.65 -1.99
CA ASN A 77 -44.82 -12.60 -1.49
C ASN A 77 -43.65 -11.83 -0.86
N VAL A 78 -43.09 -12.37 0.22
CA VAL A 78 -41.94 -11.76 0.90
C VAL A 78 -40.70 -11.88 0.01
N PRO A 79 -40.10 -10.78 -0.48
CA PRO A 79 -38.95 -10.84 -1.37
C PRO A 79 -37.66 -11.19 -0.61
N THR A 80 -36.65 -11.70 -1.33
CA THR A 80 -35.29 -11.84 -0.83
C THR A 80 -34.38 -10.76 -1.41
N ILE A 81 -33.22 -10.54 -0.81
CA ILE A 81 -32.23 -9.59 -1.34
C ILE A 81 -30.82 -10.13 -1.11
N THR A 82 -29.91 -9.84 -2.05
CA THR A 82 -28.47 -10.12 -1.93
C THR A 82 -27.72 -8.80 -1.95
N LEU A 83 -26.78 -8.60 -1.04
CA LEU A 83 -25.89 -7.44 -0.97
C LEU A 83 -24.44 -7.90 -1.10
N THR A 84 -23.67 -7.25 -1.98
CA THR A 84 -22.26 -7.61 -2.26
C THR A 84 -21.41 -6.36 -2.47
N ASN A 85 -20.09 -6.51 -2.31
CA ASN A 85 -19.12 -5.50 -2.70
C ASN A 85 -18.21 -6.05 -3.82
N PRO A 86 -18.65 -6.06 -5.09
CA PRO A 86 -17.98 -6.80 -6.15
C PRO A 86 -16.65 -6.17 -6.60
N SER A 87 -16.35 -4.94 -6.20
CA SER A 87 -15.16 -4.21 -6.68
C SER A 87 -14.49 -3.38 -5.59
N ASN A 88 -14.57 -3.83 -4.34
CA ASN A 88 -13.94 -3.17 -3.19
C ASN A 88 -14.26 -1.66 -3.15
N PHE A 89 -15.54 -1.33 -3.33
CA PHE A 89 -16.03 0.02 -3.22
C PHE A 89 -15.99 0.50 -1.76
N TYR A 90 -15.61 1.76 -1.57
CA TYR A 90 -15.62 2.40 -0.25
C TYR A 90 -16.95 3.10 0.06
N ASP A 91 -17.75 3.45 -0.95
CA ASP A 91 -18.96 4.28 -0.77
C ASP A 91 -20.22 3.69 -1.39
N LYS A 92 -20.15 2.46 -1.91
CA LYS A 92 -21.31 1.82 -2.55
C LYS A 92 -21.31 0.31 -2.38
N LEU A 93 -22.50 -0.27 -2.44
CA LEU A 93 -22.71 -1.72 -2.39
C LEU A 93 -23.74 -2.14 -3.44
N LYS A 94 -23.51 -3.29 -4.07
CA LYS A 94 -24.40 -3.84 -5.10
C LYS A 94 -25.48 -4.68 -4.46
N PHE A 95 -26.75 -4.39 -4.77
CA PHE A 95 -27.88 -5.20 -4.35
C PHE A 95 -28.60 -5.86 -5.54
N VAL A 96 -29.20 -7.03 -5.32
CA VAL A 96 -30.08 -7.73 -6.27
C VAL A 96 -31.31 -8.25 -5.53
N ILE A 97 -32.51 -7.94 -6.03
CA ILE A 97 -33.78 -8.37 -5.43
C ILE A 97 -34.17 -9.75 -6.00
N GLY A 98 -34.53 -10.70 -5.13
CA GLY A 98 -35.22 -11.92 -5.51
C GLY A 98 -36.73 -11.74 -5.39
N GLN A 99 -37.44 -11.79 -6.53
CA GLN A 99 -38.87 -11.44 -6.58
C GLN A 99 -39.80 -12.45 -5.87
N GLN A 100 -39.36 -13.69 -5.65
CA GLN A 100 -40.17 -14.75 -5.01
C GLN A 100 -41.57 -14.91 -5.62
N ASN A 101 -41.65 -15.00 -6.96
CA ASN A 101 -42.90 -15.14 -7.73
C ASN A 101 -43.94 -14.02 -7.51
N ASN A 102 -43.52 -12.86 -7.01
CA ASN A 102 -44.39 -11.67 -7.07
C ASN A 102 -44.72 -11.31 -8.53
N PRO A 103 -45.92 -10.78 -8.78
CA PRO A 103 -46.33 -10.37 -10.12
C PRO A 103 -45.49 -9.18 -10.63
N SER A 104 -45.52 -8.97 -11.96
CA SER A 104 -44.65 -8.00 -12.62
C SER A 104 -44.92 -6.53 -12.24
N ASP A 105 -46.12 -6.24 -11.75
CA ASP A 105 -46.53 -4.93 -11.27
C ASP A 105 -46.18 -4.68 -9.79
N ALA A 106 -45.65 -5.68 -9.08
CA ALA A 106 -45.19 -5.53 -7.70
C ALA A 106 -44.06 -4.50 -7.60
N LYS A 107 -44.11 -3.69 -6.54
CA LYS A 107 -43.10 -2.69 -6.21
C LYS A 107 -42.39 -3.07 -4.93
N TYR A 108 -41.12 -2.69 -4.81
CA TYR A 108 -40.25 -3.09 -3.73
C TYR A 108 -39.66 -1.86 -3.05
N ALA A 109 -39.67 -1.87 -1.71
CA ALA A 109 -38.97 -0.91 -0.88
C ALA A 109 -37.81 -1.60 -0.15
N LEU A 110 -36.70 -0.89 -0.02
CA LEU A 110 -35.46 -1.41 0.54
C LEU A 110 -35.12 -0.66 1.82
N GLN A 111 -34.89 -1.40 2.90
CA GLN A 111 -34.45 -0.84 4.17
C GLN A 111 -33.02 -1.27 4.44
N ILE A 112 -32.19 -0.32 4.85
CA ILE A 112 -30.75 -0.50 5.11
C ILE A 112 -30.38 0.01 6.50
N SER A 113 -29.49 -0.68 7.19
CA SER A 113 -29.00 -0.31 8.53
C SER A 113 -27.54 -0.70 8.71
N THR A 114 -26.85 -0.07 9.65
CA THR A 114 -25.52 -0.51 10.13
C THR A 114 -25.63 -1.53 11.27
N THR A 115 -26.84 -1.93 11.66
CA THR A 115 -27.09 -2.95 12.69
C THR A 115 -27.85 -4.13 12.11
N SER A 116 -27.43 -5.35 12.45
CA SER A 116 -28.00 -6.59 11.89
C SER A 116 -29.47 -6.80 12.24
N ASN A 117 -29.91 -6.29 13.39
CA ASN A 117 -31.28 -6.40 13.87
C ASN A 117 -32.17 -5.20 13.51
N PHE A 118 -31.65 -4.23 12.75
CA PHE A 118 -32.36 -3.01 12.38
C PHE A 118 -32.93 -2.28 13.62
N SER A 119 -32.18 -2.25 14.72
CA SER A 119 -32.59 -1.57 15.95
C SER A 119 -32.29 -0.08 15.94
N SER A 120 -31.33 0.37 15.10
CA SER A 120 -30.91 1.76 14.97
C SER A 120 -30.36 2.04 13.57
N ASN A 121 -30.05 3.31 13.26
CA ASN A 121 -29.48 3.76 11.97
C ASN A 121 -30.25 3.24 10.75
N ILE A 122 -31.56 3.19 10.87
CA ILE A 122 -32.46 2.69 9.83
C ILE A 122 -32.62 3.78 8.78
N ASN A 123 -32.27 3.43 7.54
CA ASN A 123 -32.49 4.24 6.35
C ASN A 123 -33.20 3.40 5.28
N TYR A 124 -33.59 4.06 4.21
CA TYR A 124 -34.25 3.49 3.05
C TYR A 124 -33.51 3.90 1.79
N VAL A 125 -33.35 2.95 0.87
CA VAL A 125 -32.74 3.24 -0.45
C VAL A 125 -33.75 4.04 -1.26
N LYS A 126 -33.27 5.15 -1.80
CA LYS A 126 -34.04 6.15 -2.55
C LYS A 126 -34.05 5.85 -4.03
N THR A 127 -34.94 6.51 -4.76
CA THR A 127 -35.06 6.35 -6.22
C THR A 127 -33.80 6.77 -6.98
N ASP A 128 -32.97 7.63 -6.38
CA ASP A 128 -31.65 8.04 -6.88
C ASP A 128 -30.50 7.17 -6.33
N LEU A 129 -30.82 6.04 -5.69
CA LEU A 129 -29.91 5.07 -5.08
C LEU A 129 -29.14 5.58 -3.84
N THR A 130 -29.42 6.77 -3.35
CA THR A 130 -28.91 7.25 -2.06
C THR A 130 -29.69 6.62 -0.90
N ILE A 131 -29.31 6.93 0.35
CA ILE A 131 -30.02 6.48 1.55
C ILE A 131 -30.64 7.67 2.29
N GLY A 132 -31.84 7.48 2.84
CA GLY A 132 -32.47 8.49 3.70
C GLY A 132 -33.37 7.90 4.78
N PRO A 133 -33.66 8.64 5.87
CA PRO A 133 -34.27 8.09 7.08
C PRO A 133 -35.78 7.81 6.97
N THR A 134 -36.46 8.42 5.98
CA THR A 134 -37.92 8.33 5.82
C THR A 134 -38.28 7.42 4.66
N LEU A 135 -39.26 6.54 4.80
CA LEU A 135 -39.83 5.79 3.68
C LEU A 135 -41.02 6.55 3.08
N THR A 136 -41.03 6.73 1.75
CA THR A 136 -42.13 7.36 1.02
C THR A 136 -42.66 6.42 -0.06
N VAL A 137 -43.87 6.70 -0.59
CA VAL A 137 -44.46 5.90 -1.68
C VAL A 137 -43.60 5.95 -2.95
N ALA A 138 -42.86 7.04 -3.17
CA ALA A 138 -41.94 7.17 -4.30
C ALA A 138 -40.76 6.19 -4.22
N ASP A 139 -40.37 5.74 -3.01
CA ASP A 139 -39.26 4.80 -2.81
C ASP A 139 -39.65 3.35 -3.18
N TYR A 140 -40.93 3.08 -3.45
CA TYR A 140 -41.39 1.79 -3.96
C TYR A 140 -41.25 1.74 -5.48
N GLN A 141 -40.26 1.00 -5.96
CA GLN A 141 -39.98 0.88 -7.39
C GLN A 141 -40.19 -0.56 -7.88
N THR A 142 -40.50 -0.71 -9.16
CA THR A 142 -40.63 -2.05 -9.77
C THR A 142 -39.28 -2.75 -9.81
N TYR A 143 -39.29 -4.09 -9.88
CA TYR A 143 -38.06 -4.89 -10.01
C TYR A 143 -37.17 -4.42 -11.18
N ALA A 144 -37.80 -4.11 -12.33
CA ALA A 144 -37.09 -3.60 -13.49
C ALA A 144 -36.41 -2.24 -13.22
N THR A 145 -37.07 -1.35 -12.49
CA THR A 145 -36.51 -0.03 -12.12
C THR A 145 -35.32 -0.16 -11.17
N TRP A 146 -35.32 -1.18 -10.30
CA TRP A 146 -34.17 -1.52 -9.45
C TRP A 146 -33.02 -2.26 -10.17
N GLY A 147 -33.04 -2.32 -11.51
CA GLY A 147 -32.00 -2.96 -12.32
C GLY A 147 -32.22 -4.46 -12.58
N GLY A 148 -33.38 -5.00 -12.19
CA GLY A 148 -33.76 -6.38 -12.44
C GLY A 148 -32.73 -7.38 -11.95
N ALA A 149 -32.42 -8.39 -12.77
CA ALA A 149 -31.47 -9.44 -12.42
C ALA A 149 -30.02 -8.94 -12.29
N SER A 150 -29.70 -7.79 -12.90
CA SER A 150 -28.37 -7.18 -12.79
C SER A 150 -28.20 -6.42 -11.47
N GLY A 151 -29.30 -6.01 -10.85
CA GLY A 151 -29.32 -5.19 -9.64
C GLY A 151 -28.85 -3.75 -9.86
N ALA A 152 -28.62 -3.04 -8.75
CA ALA A 152 -28.09 -1.67 -8.76
C ALA A 152 -27.13 -1.44 -7.58
N ASN A 153 -26.42 -0.32 -7.59
CA ASN A 153 -25.52 0.07 -6.51
C ASN A 153 -26.19 1.11 -5.62
N ILE A 154 -26.24 0.86 -4.32
CA ILE A 154 -26.56 1.88 -3.31
C ILE A 154 -25.34 2.77 -3.17
N ILE A 155 -25.49 4.08 -3.26
CA ILE A 155 -24.39 5.06 -3.25
C ILE A 155 -24.43 5.96 -2.01
N GLY A 156 -23.31 6.64 -1.73
CA GLY A 156 -23.20 7.56 -0.58
C GLY A 156 -23.08 6.86 0.76
N LEU A 157 -22.57 5.62 0.77
CA LEU A 157 -22.30 4.86 2.00
C LEU A 157 -20.97 5.32 2.61
N SER A 158 -20.83 5.14 3.92
CA SER A 158 -19.58 5.39 4.63
C SER A 158 -18.56 4.30 4.34
N ALA A 159 -17.28 4.67 4.25
CA ALA A 159 -16.17 3.72 4.12
C ALA A 159 -16.01 2.83 5.36
N SER A 160 -15.40 1.66 5.17
CA SER A 160 -15.12 0.67 6.23
C SER A 160 -16.34 0.32 7.10
N THR A 161 -17.53 0.24 6.50
CA THR A 161 -18.79 0.07 7.22
C THR A 161 -19.57 -1.15 6.71
N THR A 162 -19.99 -2.02 7.63
CA THR A 162 -20.91 -3.13 7.32
C THR A 162 -22.34 -2.64 7.29
N TYR A 163 -23.04 -2.90 6.19
CA TYR A 163 -24.45 -2.60 6.02
C TYR A 163 -25.26 -3.89 5.91
N TYR A 164 -26.48 -3.82 6.44
CA TYR A 164 -27.50 -4.85 6.38
C TYR A 164 -28.68 -4.30 5.59
N ILE A 165 -29.16 -5.03 4.59
CA ILE A 165 -30.30 -4.65 3.77
C ILE A 165 -31.38 -5.73 3.82
N ARG A 166 -32.64 -5.30 3.81
CA ARG A 166 -33.81 -6.18 3.64
C ARG A 166 -34.84 -5.49 2.76
N SER A 167 -35.65 -6.28 2.06
CA SER A 167 -36.67 -5.80 1.13
C SER A 167 -38.07 -6.21 1.57
N LYS A 168 -39.08 -5.43 1.18
CA LYS A 168 -40.50 -5.80 1.24
C LYS A 168 -41.16 -5.44 -0.08
N ALA A 169 -42.28 -6.09 -0.39
CA ALA A 169 -43.03 -5.90 -1.62
C ALA A 169 -44.42 -5.32 -1.32
N THR A 170 -44.97 -4.57 -2.27
CA THR A 170 -46.37 -4.17 -2.29
C THR A 170 -46.98 -4.44 -3.66
N GLN A 171 -48.26 -4.79 -3.68
CA GLN A 171 -49.05 -4.94 -4.90
C GLN A 171 -50.40 -4.21 -4.70
N GLY A 172 -50.78 -3.38 -5.68
CA GLY A 172 -51.97 -2.53 -5.55
C GLY A 172 -51.78 -1.42 -4.51
N GLN A 173 -52.87 -1.02 -3.85
CA GLN A 173 -52.88 0.10 -2.89
C GLN A 173 -52.80 -0.32 -1.42
N PHE A 174 -53.05 -1.59 -1.09
CA PHE A 174 -53.26 -2.02 0.30
C PHE A 174 -52.45 -3.24 0.73
N THR A 175 -51.97 -4.06 -0.22
CA THR A 175 -51.28 -5.31 0.12
C THR A 175 -49.77 -5.08 0.25
N GLU A 176 -49.22 -5.21 1.46
CA GLU A 176 -47.79 -5.11 1.72
C GLU A 176 -47.28 -6.38 2.43
N SER A 177 -46.14 -6.89 1.98
CA SER A 177 -45.46 -8.01 2.62
C SER A 177 -44.72 -7.56 3.89
N GLY A 178 -44.43 -8.52 4.77
CA GLY A 178 -43.36 -8.32 5.76
C GLY A 178 -41.99 -8.11 5.09
N TYR A 179 -41.01 -7.63 5.86
CA TYR A 179 -39.62 -7.63 5.39
C TYR A 179 -39.08 -9.06 5.27
N GLY A 180 -38.37 -9.33 4.18
CA GLY A 180 -37.65 -10.57 4.01
C GLY A 180 -36.38 -10.68 4.85
N PRO A 181 -35.67 -11.82 4.73
CA PRO A 181 -34.37 -12.01 5.36
C PRO A 181 -33.39 -10.89 4.97
N SER A 182 -32.55 -10.49 5.92
CA SER A 182 -31.50 -9.50 5.67
C SER A 182 -30.28 -10.11 4.98
N SER A 183 -29.65 -9.35 4.09
CA SER A 183 -28.32 -9.63 3.54
C SER A 183 -27.33 -8.57 4.00
N SER A 184 -26.04 -8.87 4.04
CA SER A 184 -25.02 -7.93 4.51
C SER A 184 -23.77 -7.95 3.65
N ALA A 185 -23.15 -6.79 3.51
CA ALA A 185 -21.82 -6.61 2.94
C ALA A 185 -21.15 -5.39 3.57
N ALA A 186 -19.83 -5.31 3.47
CA ALA A 186 -19.06 -4.17 3.96
C ALA A 186 -18.50 -3.34 2.80
N THR A 187 -18.55 -2.02 2.94
CA THR A 187 -17.65 -1.14 2.20
C THR A 187 -16.22 -1.33 2.72
N VAL A 188 -15.22 -1.11 1.87
CA VAL A 188 -13.81 -1.15 2.29
C VAL A 188 -13.34 0.24 2.71
N GLY A 189 -12.12 0.35 3.23
CA GLY A 189 -11.48 1.64 3.47
C GLY A 189 -11.14 2.38 2.17
N GLN A 190 -11.10 3.71 2.23
CA GLN A 190 -10.50 4.53 1.19
C GLN A 190 -9.03 4.18 1.04
N SER A 191 -8.54 4.00 -0.19
CA SER A 191 -7.18 3.53 -0.44
C SER A 191 -6.52 4.22 -1.63
N ILE A 192 -5.24 4.52 -1.45
CA ILE A 192 -4.30 4.92 -2.48
C ILE A 192 -3.02 4.12 -2.24
N SER A 193 -2.49 3.51 -3.29
CA SER A 193 -1.17 2.89 -3.30
C SER A 193 -0.32 3.57 -4.35
N PHE A 194 0.88 3.96 -3.96
CA PHE A 194 1.80 4.69 -4.81
C PHE A 194 3.22 4.23 -4.53
N CYS A 195 3.99 4.04 -5.61
CA CYS A 195 5.39 3.72 -5.49
C CYS A 195 6.21 4.22 -6.67
N LEU A 196 7.47 4.52 -6.39
CA LEU A 196 8.49 4.89 -7.37
C LEU A 196 9.62 3.87 -7.35
N TYR A 197 10.23 3.61 -8.50
CA TYR A 197 11.39 2.73 -8.61
C TYR A 197 12.23 3.04 -9.85
N THR A 198 13.48 2.59 -9.84
CA THR A 198 14.38 2.60 -11.00
C THR A 198 14.84 1.17 -11.21
N GLY A 199 14.12 0.39 -12.03
CA GLY A 199 14.35 -1.05 -12.18
C GLY A 199 13.07 -1.86 -12.33
N ALA A 200 13.04 -3.06 -11.74
CA ALA A 200 11.99 -4.05 -11.99
C ALA A 200 10.72 -3.89 -11.15
N SER A 201 10.78 -3.33 -9.93
CA SER A 201 9.61 -3.23 -9.05
C SER A 201 9.77 -2.27 -7.89
N CYS A 202 8.63 -1.85 -7.32
CA CYS A 202 8.51 -1.09 -6.08
C CYS A 202 9.28 -1.70 -4.89
N GLY A 203 9.89 -0.85 -4.07
CA GLY A 203 10.45 -1.22 -2.76
C GLY A 203 11.77 -1.99 -2.78
N VAL A 204 12.32 -2.26 -3.97
CA VAL A 204 13.63 -2.89 -4.12
C VAL A 204 14.68 -1.80 -4.27
N PRO A 205 15.70 -1.74 -3.40
CA PRO A 205 16.80 -0.79 -3.54
C PRO A 205 17.49 -0.94 -4.89
N SER A 206 17.89 0.18 -5.51
CA SER A 206 18.47 0.19 -6.86
C SER A 206 19.90 -0.38 -6.93
N SER A 207 20.62 -0.38 -5.80
CA SER A 207 22.00 -0.87 -5.69
C SER A 207 22.35 -1.19 -4.23
N SER A 208 23.36 -2.04 -4.01
CA SER A 208 23.99 -2.17 -2.69
C SER A 208 24.74 -0.88 -2.33
N PRO A 209 24.99 -0.60 -1.03
CA PRO A 209 26.01 0.36 -0.64
C PRO A 209 27.37 -0.04 -1.22
N VAL A 210 28.24 0.95 -1.44
CA VAL A 210 29.56 0.73 -2.07
C VAL A 210 30.66 1.33 -1.21
N PHE A 211 31.73 0.58 -0.96
CA PHE A 211 32.96 1.13 -0.40
C PHE A 211 33.65 2.05 -1.41
N ALA A 212 33.94 3.29 -1.02
CA ALA A 212 34.45 4.30 -1.93
C ALA A 212 35.91 4.67 -1.68
N ALA A 213 36.32 4.84 -0.42
CA ALA A 213 37.69 5.20 -0.05
C ALA A 213 37.95 4.97 1.44
N ALA A 214 39.22 4.90 1.82
CA ALA A 214 39.67 5.00 3.20
C ALA A 214 40.63 6.18 3.38
N GLY A 215 40.59 6.79 4.56
CA GLY A 215 41.52 7.82 4.98
C GLY A 215 42.87 7.24 5.43
N VAL A 216 43.78 8.14 5.78
CA VAL A 216 45.08 7.80 6.35
C VAL A 216 44.88 7.35 7.80
N GLU A 217 45.47 6.21 8.14
CA GLU A 217 45.47 5.65 9.49
C GLU A 217 46.32 6.52 10.43
N SER A 218 46.02 6.46 11.73
CA SER A 218 46.79 7.16 12.75
C SER A 218 46.85 6.33 14.03
N ALA A 219 48.04 6.30 14.63
CA ALA A 219 48.33 5.65 15.89
C ALA A 219 48.93 6.64 16.90
N ALA A 220 48.63 6.46 18.19
CA ALA A 220 49.18 7.27 19.28
C ALA A 220 49.44 6.43 20.54
N ASP A 221 50.69 6.43 21.03
CA ASP A 221 51.07 5.84 22.32
C ASP A 221 50.73 6.82 23.45
N GLY A 222 49.80 6.45 24.31
CA GLY A 222 49.36 7.28 25.43
C GLY A 222 48.61 8.54 25.06
N GLY A 223 48.07 8.61 23.83
CA GLY A 223 47.52 9.83 23.28
C GLY A 223 46.32 9.63 22.36
N ASN A 224 45.95 10.72 21.69
CA ASN A 224 44.78 10.79 20.81
C ASN A 224 45.20 10.57 19.35
N PRO A 225 44.73 9.51 18.67
CA PRO A 225 45.01 9.33 17.26
C PRO A 225 44.29 10.41 16.43
N THR A 226 44.88 10.78 15.30
CA THR A 226 44.39 11.82 14.38
C THR A 226 44.22 11.29 12.96
N PRO A 227 43.30 10.33 12.71
CA PRO A 227 43.07 9.77 11.37
C PRO A 227 42.72 10.85 10.34
N GLY A 228 43.25 10.70 9.13
CA GLY A 228 42.91 11.55 8.00
C GLY A 228 41.53 11.21 7.43
N TYR A 229 40.78 12.20 6.97
CA TYR A 229 39.55 11.97 6.22
C TYR A 229 39.85 11.35 4.84
N PRO A 230 39.02 10.42 4.34
CA PRO A 230 39.12 9.90 2.97
C PRO A 230 38.92 11.00 1.92
N SER A 231 39.45 10.79 0.71
CA SER A 231 39.25 11.73 -0.40
C SER A 231 37.83 11.65 -0.97
N GLY A 232 37.41 12.73 -1.65
CA GLY A 232 36.17 12.78 -2.44
C GLY A 232 34.87 12.82 -1.65
N ILE A 233 34.90 13.11 -0.34
CA ILE A 233 33.71 13.17 0.52
C ILE A 233 32.69 14.16 -0.05
N ALA A 234 31.48 13.67 -0.31
CA ALA A 234 30.33 14.48 -0.66
C ALA A 234 29.30 14.45 0.47
N SER A 235 28.41 15.45 0.50
CA SER A 235 27.30 15.49 1.45
C SER A 235 26.45 14.21 1.33
N GLY A 236 26.06 13.65 2.47
CA GLY A 236 25.28 12.41 2.57
C GLY A 236 26.07 11.13 2.33
N ASN A 237 27.39 11.16 2.12
CA ASN A 237 28.22 9.94 2.19
C ASN A 237 28.20 9.38 3.63
N LEU A 238 28.31 8.06 3.78
CA LEU A 238 28.52 7.45 5.08
C LEU A 238 30.01 7.46 5.41
N LEU A 239 30.35 7.98 6.58
CA LEU A 239 31.67 7.83 7.18
C LEU A 239 31.59 6.86 8.34
N LEU A 240 32.47 5.86 8.35
CA LEU A 240 32.66 4.94 9.47
C LEU A 240 34.07 5.13 10.02
N LEU A 241 34.18 5.38 11.32
CA LEU A 241 35.44 5.54 12.04
C LEU A 241 35.65 4.32 12.92
N GLN A 242 36.70 3.56 12.65
CA GLN A 242 37.16 2.47 13.51
C GLN A 242 38.19 3.02 14.47
N VAL A 243 38.04 2.74 15.77
CA VAL A 243 39.00 3.09 16.81
C VAL A 243 39.28 1.86 17.65
N GLN A 244 40.56 1.57 17.87
CA GLN A 244 41.02 0.51 18.75
C GLN A 244 41.88 1.10 19.87
N THR A 245 41.75 0.56 21.08
CA THR A 245 42.52 0.95 22.27
C THR A 245 43.01 -0.30 23.00
N LYS A 246 44.32 -0.45 23.21
CA LYS A 246 44.90 -1.67 23.80
C LYS A 246 44.61 -1.89 25.29
N ASP A 247 44.36 -0.84 26.04
CA ASP A 247 44.01 -0.90 27.48
C ASP A 247 42.50 -1.04 27.74
N ASN A 248 41.71 -1.35 26.70
CA ASN A 248 40.25 -1.43 26.77
C ASN A 248 39.56 -0.11 27.19
N ALA A 249 40.27 1.03 27.13
CA ALA A 249 39.68 2.35 27.31
C ALA A 249 38.53 2.60 26.32
N ILE A 250 37.52 3.37 26.73
CA ILE A 250 36.39 3.72 25.86
C ILE A 250 36.70 5.08 25.21
N PRO A 251 36.87 5.15 23.87
CA PRO A 251 37.04 6.43 23.20
C PRO A 251 35.80 7.32 23.37
N THR A 252 36.02 8.62 23.50
CA THR A 252 34.92 9.60 23.52
C THR A 252 34.33 9.73 22.11
N THR A 253 33.00 9.75 22.01
CA THR A 253 32.32 9.93 20.72
C THR A 253 32.68 11.30 20.13
N PRO A 254 33.27 11.38 18.93
CA PRO A 254 33.59 12.68 18.33
C PRO A 254 32.33 13.46 17.97
N SER A 255 32.43 14.80 17.95
CA SER A 255 31.27 15.66 17.67
C SER A 255 30.64 15.36 16.30
N GLY A 256 29.32 15.15 16.27
CA GLY A 256 28.57 14.82 15.06
C GLY A 256 28.68 13.35 14.61
N TRP A 257 29.29 12.48 15.42
CA TRP A 257 29.35 11.04 15.20
C TRP A 257 28.44 10.31 16.19
N THR A 258 28.07 9.07 15.85
CA THR A 258 27.28 8.17 16.68
C THR A 258 28.04 6.85 16.86
N SER A 259 28.22 6.37 18.08
CA SER A 259 28.75 5.01 18.33
C SER A 259 27.73 3.97 17.88
N ILE A 260 28.10 3.08 16.96
CA ILE A 260 27.22 2.02 16.45
C ILE A 260 27.64 0.62 16.88
N ALA A 261 28.91 0.43 17.27
CA ALA A 261 29.40 -0.80 17.88
C ALA A 261 30.55 -0.49 18.83
N SER A 262 30.59 -1.15 19.99
CA SER A 262 31.74 -1.10 20.90
C SER A 262 31.80 -2.38 21.71
N ALA A 263 32.93 -3.08 21.66
CA ALA A 263 33.14 -4.28 22.46
C ALA A 263 34.57 -4.33 23.02
N ALA A 264 34.68 -4.87 24.23
CA ALA A 264 35.96 -5.36 24.72
C ALA A 264 36.35 -6.57 23.87
N ILE A 265 37.57 -6.55 23.37
CA ILE A 265 38.16 -7.51 22.45
C ILE A 265 39.42 -8.08 23.07
N TRP A 266 39.91 -9.21 22.58
CA TRP A 266 41.16 -9.73 23.10
C TRP A 266 42.28 -8.73 22.82
N GLY A 267 42.94 -8.26 23.87
CA GLY A 267 44.01 -7.27 23.77
C GLY A 267 43.53 -5.81 23.62
N GLY A 268 42.26 -5.50 23.91
CA GLY A 268 41.80 -4.12 23.99
C GLY A 268 40.29 -3.88 23.90
N ARG A 269 39.92 -2.79 23.24
CA ARG A 269 38.55 -2.44 22.82
C ARG A 269 38.56 -1.98 21.37
N SER A 270 37.55 -2.38 20.61
CA SER A 270 37.26 -1.81 19.29
C SER A 270 35.91 -1.09 19.36
N THR A 271 35.84 0.08 18.74
CA THR A 271 34.65 0.92 18.66
C THR A 271 34.48 1.46 17.25
N ILE A 272 33.28 1.34 16.71
CA ILE A 272 32.89 1.85 15.40
C ILE A 272 31.93 3.02 15.60
N PHE A 273 32.29 4.17 15.06
CA PHE A 273 31.44 5.35 14.99
C PHE A 273 30.95 5.57 13.56
N ALA A 274 29.76 6.13 13.40
CA ALA A 274 29.16 6.46 12.12
C ALA A 274 28.75 7.93 12.04
N LYS A 275 28.85 8.52 10.85
CA LYS A 275 28.40 9.88 10.55
C LYS A 275 27.90 9.99 9.11
N SER A 276 26.85 10.78 8.91
CA SER A 276 26.47 11.27 7.57
C SER A 276 27.30 12.51 7.25
N ALA A 277 28.08 12.46 6.18
CA ALA A 277 29.01 13.51 5.81
C ALA A 277 28.28 14.81 5.45
N ALA A 278 28.82 15.95 5.86
CA ALA A 278 28.37 17.26 5.41
C ALA A 278 28.90 17.61 4.02
N GLY A 279 29.99 16.96 3.58
CA GLY A 279 30.71 17.28 2.34
C GLY A 279 31.83 18.30 2.54
N THR A 280 32.02 18.79 3.77
CA THR A 280 33.06 19.76 4.14
C THR A 280 34.18 19.12 4.96
N GLU A 281 34.09 17.83 5.26
CA GLU A 281 35.12 17.08 5.98
C GLU A 281 36.42 17.04 5.18
N ASN A 282 37.51 17.51 5.81
CA ASN A 282 38.86 17.49 5.27
C ASN A 282 39.90 17.41 6.40
N GLY A 283 41.17 17.22 6.05
CA GLY A 283 42.26 17.16 7.05
C GLY A 283 42.19 15.92 7.94
N THR A 284 42.36 16.10 9.25
CA THR A 284 42.37 15.02 10.25
C THR A 284 41.29 15.22 11.32
N LEU A 285 40.89 14.14 11.96
CA LEU A 285 39.98 14.12 13.11
C LEU A 285 40.72 13.69 14.37
N THR A 286 40.83 14.53 15.39
CA THR A 286 41.38 14.10 16.68
C THR A 286 40.35 13.29 17.46
N VAL A 287 40.70 12.06 17.81
CA VAL A 287 39.85 11.15 18.60
C VAL A 287 40.37 11.07 20.03
N THR A 288 39.56 11.47 21.02
CA THR A 288 39.92 11.30 22.43
C THR A 288 39.84 9.83 22.80
N SER A 289 40.99 9.15 22.88
CA SER A 289 41.07 7.70 23.07
C SER A 289 40.89 7.27 24.53
N ASN A 290 41.22 8.17 25.47
CA ASN A 290 41.31 7.91 26.91
C ASN A 290 42.34 6.84 27.29
N VAL A 291 43.29 6.55 26.40
CA VAL A 291 44.34 5.54 26.60
C VAL A 291 45.45 6.07 27.50
N VAL A 292 45.92 5.23 28.42
CA VAL A 292 47.04 5.56 29.33
C VAL A 292 48.39 5.44 28.62
N ALA A 293 49.37 6.27 28.98
CA ALA A 293 50.74 6.19 28.47
C ALA A 293 51.33 4.78 28.53
N GLY A 294 51.95 4.34 27.43
CA GLY A 294 52.45 2.97 27.24
C GLY A 294 51.44 2.00 26.63
N ASN A 295 50.21 2.45 26.35
CA ASN A 295 49.21 1.71 25.58
C ASN A 295 48.84 2.50 24.32
N LEU A 296 48.41 1.77 23.31
CA LEU A 296 48.24 2.31 21.98
C LEU A 296 46.78 2.47 21.59
N ALA A 297 46.49 3.58 20.91
CA ALA A 297 45.24 3.85 20.23
C ALA A 297 45.47 3.95 18.72
N TYR A 298 44.64 3.28 17.92
CA TYR A 298 44.67 3.34 16.45
C TYR A 298 43.31 3.76 15.91
N ALA A 299 43.31 4.49 14.80
CA ALA A 299 42.06 4.84 14.15
C ALA A 299 42.18 4.99 12.63
N ARG A 300 41.08 4.70 11.92
CA ARG A 300 40.94 4.92 10.48
C ARG A 300 39.50 5.26 10.12
N ILE A 301 39.32 6.15 9.15
CA ILE A 301 38.01 6.56 8.62
C ILE A 301 37.80 5.93 7.24
N TYR A 302 36.61 5.36 7.02
CA TYR A 302 36.19 4.73 5.78
C TYR A 302 34.96 5.45 5.23
N ARG A 303 34.82 5.50 3.91
CA ARG A 303 33.74 6.18 3.21
C ARG A 303 32.95 5.18 2.36
N PHE A 304 31.63 5.25 2.48
CA PHE A 304 30.68 4.48 1.69
C PHE A 304 29.67 5.38 0.99
N THR A 305 29.17 4.95 -0.16
CA THR A 305 28.11 5.60 -0.93
C THR A 305 26.88 4.70 -1.04
N ASP A 306 25.77 5.28 -1.50
CA ASP A 306 24.51 4.58 -1.80
C ASP A 306 23.94 3.77 -0.62
N TRP A 307 24.11 4.31 0.58
CA TRP A 307 23.56 3.81 1.83
C TRP A 307 22.26 4.52 2.20
N LYS A 308 21.48 3.90 3.09
CA LYS A 308 20.29 4.48 3.71
C LYS A 308 20.72 5.61 4.64
N ASN A 309 20.32 6.85 4.37
CA ASN A 309 20.65 8.00 5.21
C ASN A 309 19.48 8.39 6.13
N ASP A 310 19.07 7.48 7.02
CA ASP A 310 18.06 7.75 8.05
C ASP A 310 18.64 8.69 9.12
N SER A 311 17.82 9.65 9.57
CA SER A 311 18.14 10.56 10.67
C SER A 311 18.55 9.85 11.96
N THR A 312 18.02 8.64 12.20
CA THR A 312 18.43 7.78 13.32
C THR A 312 19.51 6.82 12.84
N MET A 313 20.77 7.10 13.18
CA MET A 313 21.94 6.39 12.62
C MET A 313 21.87 4.86 12.76
N ALA A 314 21.34 4.34 13.86
CA ALA A 314 21.20 2.89 14.08
C ALA A 314 20.28 2.20 13.06
N ASN A 315 19.30 2.91 12.49
CA ASN A 315 18.35 2.38 11.51
C ASN A 315 18.96 2.18 10.11
N ASN A 316 20.26 2.48 9.95
CA ASN A 316 20.99 2.36 8.70
C ASN A 316 21.83 1.07 8.61
N PHE A 317 21.78 0.25 9.67
CA PHE A 317 22.55 -0.98 9.79
C PHE A 317 21.68 -2.14 10.27
N GLU A 318 22.07 -3.36 9.95
CA GLU A 318 21.47 -4.59 10.48
C GLU A 318 22.53 -5.68 10.70
N GLY A 319 22.15 -6.80 11.34
CA GLY A 319 23.02 -7.97 11.40
C GLY A 319 24.30 -7.81 12.23
N PHE A 320 24.28 -6.96 13.27
CA PHE A 320 25.43 -6.76 14.14
C PHE A 320 25.90 -8.06 14.80
N SER A 321 27.19 -8.31 14.72
CA SER A 321 27.86 -9.45 15.34
C SER A 321 29.31 -9.12 15.72
N THR A 322 29.87 -9.94 16.60
CA THR A 322 31.26 -9.84 17.04
C THR A 322 31.89 -11.22 17.05
N SER A 323 33.15 -11.31 16.60
CA SER A 323 33.97 -12.51 16.71
C SER A 323 35.34 -12.10 17.27
N GLN A 324 35.94 -12.93 18.11
CA GLN A 324 37.26 -12.65 18.72
C GLN A 324 37.88 -13.93 19.25
N ASP A 325 39.21 -13.99 19.19
CA ASP A 325 40.00 -15.04 19.83
C ASP A 325 41.43 -14.53 20.10
N SER A 326 42.14 -15.30 20.91
CA SER A 326 43.55 -15.14 21.27
C SER A 326 44.52 -15.75 20.25
N ALA A 327 44.04 -16.59 19.32
CA ALA A 327 44.88 -17.37 18.41
C ALA A 327 44.19 -17.73 17.07
N THR A 328 44.89 -18.52 16.24
CA THR A 328 44.39 -19.08 14.96
C THR A 328 43.29 -20.13 15.16
N PRO A 329 42.33 -20.25 14.22
CA PRO A 329 42.12 -19.37 13.07
C PRO A 329 41.36 -18.10 13.43
N MET A 330 41.59 -17.01 12.69
CA MET A 330 40.67 -15.87 12.71
C MET A 330 39.40 -16.28 11.98
N THR A 331 38.25 -16.17 12.64
CA THR A 331 36.94 -16.49 12.06
C THR A 331 36.11 -15.22 11.89
N ASP A 332 35.34 -15.18 10.82
CA ASP A 332 34.48 -14.04 10.53
C ASP A 332 33.42 -13.77 11.60
N ALA A 333 32.98 -12.52 11.67
CA ALA A 333 31.78 -12.14 12.41
C ALA A 333 30.56 -12.32 11.51
N GLY A 334 29.80 -13.40 11.70
CA GLY A 334 28.68 -13.74 10.83
C GLY A 334 27.63 -12.62 10.74
N VAL A 335 27.27 -12.18 9.54
CA VAL A 335 26.35 -11.05 9.30
C VAL A 335 25.04 -11.56 8.69
N THR A 336 23.93 -11.34 9.37
CA THR A 336 22.58 -11.74 8.87
C THR A 336 21.81 -10.54 8.34
N THR A 337 21.30 -10.64 7.11
CA THR A 337 20.53 -9.61 6.42
C THR A 337 19.08 -10.02 6.21
N THR A 338 18.18 -9.04 6.27
CA THR A 338 16.74 -9.27 6.15
C THR A 338 16.20 -9.21 4.72
N ALA A 339 16.98 -8.68 3.77
CA ALA A 339 16.69 -8.71 2.33
C ALA A 339 17.97 -8.48 1.49
N ALA A 340 17.82 -8.42 0.17
CA ALA A 340 18.90 -8.30 -0.82
C ALA A 340 19.56 -6.90 -0.91
N LYS A 341 20.70 -6.76 -1.58
CA LYS A 341 21.37 -5.47 -1.84
C LYS A 341 21.86 -4.77 -0.56
N ARG A 342 22.37 -5.53 0.38
CA ARG A 342 23.10 -5.01 1.54
C ARG A 342 24.58 -5.16 1.28
N LEU A 343 25.37 -4.30 1.91
CA LEU A 343 26.81 -4.48 1.97
C LEU A 343 27.16 -4.98 3.36
N ALA A 344 27.47 -6.27 3.48
CA ALA A 344 28.04 -6.80 4.71
C ALA A 344 29.48 -6.27 4.84
N VAL A 345 29.86 -5.87 6.05
CA VAL A 345 31.17 -5.30 6.35
C VAL A 345 31.75 -5.94 7.61
N GLN A 346 33.07 -6.12 7.62
CA GLN A 346 33.83 -6.57 8.78
C GLN A 346 34.98 -5.61 9.08
N PHE A 347 34.93 -5.02 10.27
CA PHE A 347 36.02 -4.21 10.81
C PHE A 347 36.91 -5.09 11.66
N ILE A 348 38.05 -5.46 11.09
CA ILE A 348 38.98 -6.40 11.69
C ILE A 348 40.07 -5.60 12.39
N HIS A 349 40.52 -6.11 13.53
CA HIS A 349 41.75 -5.68 14.15
C HIS A 349 42.59 -6.88 14.58
N SER A 350 43.90 -6.67 14.62
CA SER A 350 44.84 -7.59 15.26
C SER A 350 45.76 -6.84 16.21
N GLY A 351 46.08 -7.49 17.35
CA GLY A 351 47.00 -6.99 18.36
C GLY A 351 48.48 -7.06 17.96
N ALA A 352 48.80 -7.43 16.71
CA ALA A 352 50.14 -7.38 16.14
C ALA A 352 50.11 -6.85 14.70
N ALA A 353 51.29 -6.54 14.16
CA ALA A 353 51.50 -6.12 12.78
C ALA A 353 51.55 -7.38 11.91
N VAL A 354 50.40 -7.74 11.35
CA VAL A 354 50.22 -8.95 10.55
C VAL A 354 49.62 -8.58 9.20
N SER A 355 49.99 -9.32 8.16
CA SER A 355 49.29 -9.22 6.89
C SER A 355 48.03 -10.08 6.94
N LEU A 356 46.91 -9.53 6.48
CA LEU A 356 45.60 -10.17 6.54
C LEU A 356 45.06 -10.33 5.12
N GLY A 357 44.56 -11.52 4.79
CA GLY A 357 43.92 -11.80 3.50
C GLY A 357 42.40 -11.81 3.61
N ASN A 358 41.73 -12.17 2.52
CA ASN A 358 40.29 -12.44 2.54
C ASN A 358 39.99 -13.65 3.45
N PHE A 359 38.84 -13.62 4.13
CA PHE A 359 38.30 -14.85 4.66
C PHE A 359 38.01 -15.85 3.52
N THR A 360 38.13 -17.13 3.83
CA THR A 360 37.80 -18.21 2.90
C THR A 360 36.96 -19.28 3.58
N GLY A 361 36.13 -19.97 2.82
CA GLY A 361 35.27 -21.06 3.31
C GLY A 361 33.90 -20.60 3.83
N GLU A 362 33.57 -19.33 3.67
CA GLU A 362 32.27 -18.77 4.00
C GLU A 362 31.13 -19.31 3.11
N THR A 363 29.91 -19.17 3.62
CA THR A 363 28.67 -19.38 2.86
C THR A 363 27.87 -18.09 2.82
N GLY A 364 27.02 -17.89 1.81
CA GLY A 364 26.10 -16.73 1.75
C GLY A 364 26.65 -15.46 1.08
N GLY A 365 27.89 -15.51 0.59
CA GLY A 365 28.60 -14.45 -0.14
C GLY A 365 30.11 -14.71 -0.06
N ASP A 366 30.92 -13.82 -0.65
CA ASP A 366 32.38 -13.90 -0.60
C ASP A 366 32.94 -12.64 0.07
N TRP A 367 33.76 -12.82 1.11
CA TRP A 367 34.44 -11.69 1.75
C TRP A 367 35.59 -11.21 0.88
N THR A 368 35.61 -9.92 0.59
CA THR A 368 36.68 -9.26 -0.16
C THR A 368 37.28 -8.15 0.66
N GLU A 369 38.61 -8.09 0.72
CA GLU A 369 39.36 -6.97 1.25
C GLU A 369 39.04 -5.71 0.45
N ALA A 370 38.38 -4.75 1.11
CA ALA A 370 37.95 -3.52 0.47
C ALA A 370 39.13 -2.55 0.26
N ILE A 371 40.11 -2.61 1.18
CA ILE A 371 41.32 -1.83 1.15
C ILE A 371 42.40 -2.58 1.94
N ALA A 372 43.63 -2.53 1.43
CA ALA A 372 44.79 -3.10 2.10
C ALA A 372 44.82 -2.71 3.59
N GLU A 373 45.18 -3.68 4.41
CA GLU A 373 45.41 -3.54 5.83
C GLU A 373 46.47 -2.46 6.09
N VAL A 374 46.34 -1.80 7.24
CA VAL A 374 47.38 -0.90 7.72
C VAL A 374 47.86 -1.41 9.06
N SER A 375 49.17 -1.60 9.15
CA SER A 375 49.86 -1.98 10.36
C SER A 375 50.82 -0.88 10.80
N THR A 376 51.07 -0.81 12.10
CA THR A 376 52.03 0.13 12.68
C THR A 376 52.91 -0.57 13.69
N THR A 377 54.13 -0.06 13.83
CA THR A 377 55.18 -0.54 14.74
C THR A 377 55.50 0.46 15.85
N VAL A 378 54.67 1.50 16.02
CA VAL A 378 54.87 2.51 17.06
C VAL A 378 54.55 1.90 18.42
N ALA A 379 55.55 1.74 19.29
CA ALA A 379 55.49 1.19 20.66
C ALA A 379 55.03 -0.27 20.78
N ASP A 380 53.87 -0.60 20.20
CA ASP A 380 53.15 -1.85 20.36
C ASP A 380 52.48 -2.21 19.02
N ASP A 381 52.76 -3.37 18.43
CA ASP A 381 52.32 -3.64 17.06
C ASP A 381 50.78 -3.77 16.94
N GLY A 382 50.20 -3.40 15.80
CA GLY A 382 48.75 -3.56 15.56
C GLY A 382 48.38 -3.44 14.09
N THR A 383 47.21 -3.96 13.72
CA THR A 383 46.69 -3.95 12.34
C THR A 383 45.19 -3.63 12.30
N LEU A 384 44.76 -2.76 11.39
CA LEU A 384 43.35 -2.51 11.05
C LEU A 384 43.07 -2.93 9.60
N GLN A 385 41.94 -3.60 9.36
CA GLN A 385 41.49 -4.00 8.02
C GLN A 385 39.97 -3.86 7.90
N LEU A 386 39.49 -3.67 6.66
CA LEU A 386 38.08 -3.69 6.30
C LEU A 386 37.85 -4.73 5.21
N GLN A 387 36.90 -5.64 5.45
CA GLN A 387 36.37 -6.54 4.43
C GLN A 387 34.90 -6.22 4.14
N THR A 388 34.47 -6.50 2.93
CA THR A 388 33.10 -6.26 2.44
C THR A 388 32.60 -7.47 1.66
N ALA A 389 31.29 -7.70 1.68
CA ALA A 389 30.61 -8.69 0.84
C ALA A 389 29.25 -8.18 0.38
N ASP A 390 28.94 -8.35 -0.91
CA ASP A 390 27.63 -8.02 -1.49
C ASP A 390 26.60 -9.11 -1.16
N MET A 391 25.54 -8.73 -0.44
CA MET A 391 24.47 -9.64 -0.07
C MET A 391 23.38 -9.64 -1.16
N ALA A 392 23.50 -10.54 -2.15
CA ALA A 392 22.59 -10.61 -3.28
C ALA A 392 21.15 -11.01 -2.90
N SER A 393 20.95 -11.68 -1.77
CA SER A 393 19.67 -12.06 -1.18
C SER A 393 19.68 -11.84 0.33
N SER A 394 18.51 -11.93 1.00
CA SER A 394 18.49 -12.13 2.46
C SER A 394 19.24 -13.40 2.82
N GLY A 395 19.86 -13.41 3.99
CA GLY A 395 20.57 -14.58 4.50
C GLY A 395 21.71 -14.18 5.40
N THR A 396 22.53 -15.16 5.76
CA THR A 396 23.70 -14.97 6.61
C THR A 396 24.95 -15.25 5.80
N ILE A 397 25.92 -14.32 5.84
CA ILE A 397 27.30 -14.63 5.47
C ILE A 397 28.07 -15.01 6.72
N ASN A 398 28.64 -16.22 6.77
CA ASN A 398 29.41 -16.72 7.90
C ASN A 398 30.35 -17.88 7.51
N GLY A 399 31.17 -18.32 8.46
CA GLY A 399 31.97 -19.54 8.38
C GLY A 399 33.33 -19.34 7.72
N GLY A 400 33.61 -18.11 7.27
CA GLY A 400 34.89 -17.72 6.71
C GLY A 400 36.00 -17.74 7.76
N SER A 401 37.19 -18.17 7.36
CA SER A 401 38.36 -18.16 8.23
C SER A 401 39.64 -17.77 7.49
N GLN A 402 40.60 -17.24 8.24
CA GLN A 402 41.97 -16.96 7.78
C GLN A 402 42.98 -17.21 8.91
N THR A 403 44.26 -17.27 8.58
CA THR A 403 45.33 -17.52 9.56
C THR A 403 45.90 -16.22 10.11
N THR A 404 45.95 -16.06 11.43
CA THR A 404 46.70 -15.00 12.12
C THR A 404 47.38 -15.55 13.37
N SER A 405 48.65 -15.25 13.60
CA SER A 405 49.37 -15.68 14.80
C SER A 405 49.14 -14.76 16.01
N ALA A 406 48.29 -13.75 15.86
CA ALA A 406 48.09 -12.70 16.85
C ALA A 406 46.63 -12.63 17.29
N PRO A 407 46.37 -12.15 18.51
CA PRO A 407 45.03 -11.92 18.99
C PRO A 407 44.27 -10.94 18.10
N TRP A 408 42.95 -11.12 18.05
CA TRP A 408 42.13 -10.43 17.08
C TRP A 408 40.70 -10.29 17.56
N GLY A 409 39.97 -9.46 16.82
CA GLY A 409 38.52 -9.37 16.94
C GLY A 409 37.94 -8.57 15.79
N ILE A 410 36.63 -8.72 15.63
CA ILE A 410 35.92 -8.27 14.46
C ILE A 410 34.55 -7.76 14.86
N HIS A 411 34.15 -6.63 14.26
CA HIS A 411 32.77 -6.20 14.22
C HIS A 411 32.20 -6.44 12.83
N GLY A 412 31.18 -7.31 12.76
CA GLY A 412 30.40 -7.58 11.55
C GLY A 412 29.06 -6.86 11.61
N PHE A 413 28.63 -6.27 10.50
CA PHE A 413 27.25 -5.81 10.31
C PHE A 413 26.99 -5.57 8.82
N ALA A 414 25.74 -5.29 8.45
CA ALA A 414 25.35 -4.91 7.10
C ALA A 414 24.93 -3.45 7.03
N ILE A 415 25.42 -2.74 6.01
CA ILE A 415 24.97 -1.40 5.66
C ILE A 415 23.72 -1.54 4.78
N LEU A 416 22.67 -0.80 5.13
CA LEU A 416 21.43 -0.78 4.36
C LEU A 416 21.57 0.13 3.12
N PRO A 417 21.01 -0.25 1.97
CA PRO A 417 21.08 0.54 0.74
C PRO A 417 20.20 1.80 0.80
N SER A 418 20.57 2.80 0.01
CA SER A 418 19.79 4.01 -0.18
C SER A 418 18.38 3.69 -0.67
N THR A 419 17.37 4.25 -0.02
CA THR A 419 15.99 4.29 -0.51
C THR A 419 15.75 5.47 -1.46
N ALA A 420 16.68 6.43 -1.52
CA ALA A 420 16.60 7.52 -2.48
C ALA A 420 16.84 6.98 -3.89
N LEU A 421 15.87 7.19 -4.77
CA LEU A 421 15.95 6.83 -6.18
C LEU A 421 16.87 7.82 -6.89
N LYS A 422 17.87 7.30 -7.58
CA LYS A 422 18.80 8.09 -8.38
C LYS A 422 18.81 7.59 -9.81
N ILE A 423 18.77 8.52 -10.76
CA ILE A 423 18.92 8.24 -12.18
C ILE A 423 20.14 9.03 -12.67
N ALA A 424 21.24 8.34 -12.90
CA ALA A 424 22.46 8.95 -13.43
C ALA A 424 22.43 8.92 -14.96
N PHE A 425 22.54 10.08 -15.61
CA PHE A 425 22.70 10.17 -17.07
C PHE A 425 24.09 9.69 -17.54
N GLY A 426 25.08 9.66 -16.65
CA GLY A 426 26.47 9.48 -17.03
C GLY A 426 26.98 10.69 -17.81
N ASN A 427 27.62 10.45 -18.96
CA ASN A 427 28.12 11.54 -19.80
C ASN A 427 26.98 12.14 -20.64
N LEU A 428 26.94 13.47 -20.71
CA LEU A 428 26.05 14.23 -21.58
C LEU A 428 26.89 14.92 -22.69
N PRO A 429 27.11 14.27 -23.85
CA PRO A 429 27.86 14.88 -24.93
C PRO A 429 27.12 16.12 -25.49
N PRO A 430 27.84 17.20 -25.85
CA PRO A 430 27.23 18.37 -26.46
C PRO A 430 26.45 18.03 -27.74
N ALA A 431 25.33 18.73 -27.96
CA ALA A 431 24.42 18.59 -29.09
C ALA A 431 23.85 17.19 -29.33
N THR A 432 23.98 16.27 -28.36
CA THR A 432 23.47 14.90 -28.44
C THR A 432 22.32 14.71 -27.46
N VAL A 433 21.23 14.09 -27.91
CA VAL A 433 20.13 13.71 -27.02
C VAL A 433 20.56 12.44 -26.27
N THR A 434 20.73 12.55 -24.96
CA THR A 434 20.98 11.40 -24.08
C THR A 434 19.70 11.07 -23.34
N SER A 435 19.28 9.81 -23.39
CA SER A 435 18.21 9.28 -22.53
C SER A 435 18.81 8.70 -21.26
N SER A 436 18.07 8.76 -20.16
CA SER A 436 18.47 8.10 -18.93
C SER A 436 18.63 6.59 -19.18
N PRO A 437 19.68 5.94 -18.62
CA PRO A 437 19.91 4.51 -18.81
C PRO A 437 18.83 3.65 -18.14
N ASN A 438 18.21 4.19 -17.08
CA ASN A 438 17.07 3.60 -16.40
C ASN A 438 15.87 4.55 -16.49
N ASN A 439 14.67 3.98 -16.55
CA ASN A 439 13.43 4.74 -16.44
C ASN A 439 12.99 4.84 -14.98
N LEU A 440 12.27 5.91 -14.66
CA LEU A 440 11.48 6.03 -13.44
C LEU A 440 10.18 5.26 -13.61
N GLY A 441 10.05 4.13 -12.93
CA GLY A 441 8.81 3.39 -12.79
C GLY A 441 7.89 4.05 -11.77
N VAL A 442 6.60 4.09 -12.09
CA VAL A 442 5.53 4.60 -11.23
C VAL A 442 4.45 3.55 -11.13
N ASP A 443 4.18 3.06 -9.93
CA ASP A 443 3.01 2.22 -9.65
C ASP A 443 1.94 3.06 -8.94
N PHE A 444 0.70 2.95 -9.39
CA PHE A 444 -0.44 3.71 -8.88
C PHE A 444 -1.71 2.86 -8.86
N ALA A 445 -2.40 2.84 -7.72
CA ALA A 445 -3.71 2.22 -7.56
C ALA A 445 -4.58 3.01 -6.59
N THR A 446 -5.89 3.01 -6.83
CA THR A 446 -6.86 3.64 -5.93
C THR A 446 -8.26 3.04 -6.12
N ASN A 447 -9.05 2.97 -5.05
CA ASN A 447 -10.47 2.64 -5.12
C ASN A 447 -11.40 3.86 -5.17
N ALA A 448 -10.85 5.07 -5.32
CA ALA A 448 -11.60 6.31 -5.48
C ALA A 448 -12.49 6.29 -6.72
N ASN A 449 -13.76 6.69 -6.59
CA ASN A 449 -14.74 6.62 -7.67
C ASN A 449 -14.42 7.55 -8.84
N LEU A 450 -13.75 8.68 -8.56
CA LEU A 450 -13.26 9.62 -9.57
C LEU A 450 -11.79 9.38 -9.93
N GLY A 451 -11.25 8.22 -9.53
CA GLY A 451 -9.87 7.80 -9.74
C GLY A 451 -8.87 8.70 -9.01
N GLY A 452 -7.81 9.11 -9.71
CA GLY A 452 -6.75 9.90 -9.12
C GLY A 452 -5.70 10.36 -10.12
N GLU A 453 -4.74 11.12 -9.63
CA GLU A 453 -3.69 11.76 -10.42
C GLU A 453 -2.32 11.52 -9.80
N VAL A 454 -1.33 11.35 -10.67
CA VAL A 454 0.09 11.42 -10.30
C VAL A 454 0.64 12.70 -10.91
N TYR A 455 1.28 13.51 -10.08
CA TYR A 455 1.90 14.76 -10.46
C TYR A 455 3.41 14.68 -10.34
N ILE A 456 4.11 15.53 -11.08
CA ILE A 456 5.55 15.72 -10.99
C ILE A 456 5.89 17.21 -10.93
N TYR A 457 6.95 17.54 -10.20
CA TYR A 457 7.64 18.81 -10.31
C TYR A 457 9.14 18.65 -10.03
N SER A 458 9.89 19.68 -10.37
CA SER A 458 11.34 19.75 -10.25
C SER A 458 11.74 20.86 -9.26
N ASN A 459 12.90 20.76 -8.65
CA ASN A 459 13.35 21.79 -7.70
C ASN A 459 13.92 23.02 -8.43
N ASN A 460 14.64 22.81 -9.54
CA ASN A 460 15.39 23.86 -10.23
C ASN A 460 14.83 24.19 -11.63
N GLY A 461 13.82 23.46 -12.11
CA GLY A 461 13.31 23.62 -13.48
C GLY A 461 14.30 23.13 -14.55
N GLY A 462 15.26 22.28 -14.20
CA GLY A 462 16.37 21.90 -15.08
C GLY A 462 17.54 21.24 -14.34
N LEU A 463 18.48 20.66 -15.07
CA LEU A 463 19.72 20.17 -14.46
C LEU A 463 20.60 21.37 -14.08
N LEU A 464 20.75 21.64 -12.79
CA LEU A 464 21.54 22.74 -12.24
C LEU A 464 22.96 22.26 -11.92
N SER A 465 23.96 23.00 -12.39
CA SER A 465 25.34 22.94 -11.90
C SER A 465 25.60 24.16 -11.03
N SER A 466 25.94 23.93 -9.75
CA SER A 466 26.30 25.01 -8.84
C SER A 466 27.73 25.48 -9.08
N ALA A 467 28.63 24.57 -9.49
CA ALA A 467 30.03 24.88 -9.75
C ALA A 467 30.22 25.93 -10.85
N VAL A 468 29.41 25.89 -11.91
CA VAL A 468 29.49 26.84 -13.04
C VAL A 468 28.28 27.78 -13.12
N SER A 469 27.39 27.75 -12.11
CA SER A 469 26.18 28.58 -12.04
C SER A 469 25.33 28.54 -13.32
N TYR A 470 25.14 27.34 -13.87
CA TYR A 470 24.41 27.11 -15.11
C TYR A 470 23.29 26.08 -14.92
N THR A 471 22.12 26.36 -15.48
CA THR A 471 21.00 25.42 -15.51
C THR A 471 20.73 24.99 -16.95
N LEU A 472 20.89 23.70 -17.23
CA LEU A 472 20.34 23.10 -18.44
C LEU A 472 18.81 23.04 -18.28
N SER A 473 18.15 24.08 -18.77
CA SER A 473 16.73 24.33 -18.52
C SER A 473 15.84 23.23 -19.08
N SER A 474 14.78 22.91 -18.33
CA SER A 474 13.76 22.00 -18.83
C SER A 474 12.85 22.70 -19.84
N ALA A 475 12.38 21.96 -20.85
CA ALA A 475 11.50 22.50 -21.88
C ALA A 475 10.53 21.44 -22.41
N THR A 476 9.36 21.89 -22.89
CA THR A 476 8.50 21.06 -23.74
C THR A 476 8.95 21.23 -25.18
N ALA A 477 9.69 20.26 -25.72
CA ALA A 477 10.28 20.36 -27.05
C ALA A 477 10.69 18.98 -27.61
N ASP A 478 10.88 18.92 -28.94
CA ASP A 478 11.70 17.87 -29.56
C ASP A 478 13.18 18.23 -29.38
N LEU A 479 13.88 17.47 -28.53
CA LEU A 479 15.30 17.70 -28.26
C LEU A 479 16.19 17.49 -29.50
N THR A 480 15.71 16.82 -30.55
CA THR A 480 16.44 16.73 -31.81
C THR A 480 16.60 18.11 -32.44
N ALA A 481 15.51 18.90 -32.45
CA ALA A 481 15.46 20.23 -33.04
C ALA A 481 15.89 21.35 -32.07
N ALA A 482 15.67 21.17 -30.76
CA ALA A 482 16.08 22.15 -29.76
C ALA A 482 17.62 22.29 -29.67
N ASN A 483 18.11 23.49 -29.37
CA ASN A 483 19.55 23.72 -29.17
C ASN A 483 20.08 23.00 -27.92
N GLU A 484 19.30 23.06 -26.84
CA GLU A 484 19.52 22.32 -25.60
C GLU A 484 18.16 22.05 -24.92
N GLY A 485 18.16 21.20 -23.89
CA GLY A 485 17.00 21.04 -23.03
C GLY A 485 17.07 19.81 -22.13
N PHE A 486 16.19 19.77 -21.14
CA PHE A 486 15.94 18.63 -20.26
C PHE A 486 14.43 18.37 -20.15
N GLY A 487 13.99 17.15 -19.92
CA GLY A 487 12.58 16.88 -19.68
C GLY A 487 12.24 15.42 -19.46
N ALA A 488 10.97 15.16 -19.22
CA ALA A 488 10.43 13.82 -19.02
C ALA A 488 9.51 13.39 -20.17
N GLN A 489 9.46 12.09 -20.43
CA GLN A 489 8.57 11.47 -21.41
C GLN A 489 8.02 10.17 -20.83
N ILE A 490 6.71 9.96 -20.92
CA ILE A 490 6.07 8.71 -20.50
C ILE A 490 6.17 7.70 -21.64
N GLY A 491 6.99 6.67 -21.44
CA GLY A 491 7.25 5.62 -22.43
C GLY A 491 6.13 4.60 -22.52
N SER A 492 5.61 4.13 -21.39
CA SER A 492 4.51 3.15 -21.34
C SER A 492 3.58 3.43 -20.16
N VAL A 493 2.32 3.01 -20.33
CA VAL A 493 1.30 2.94 -19.28
C VAL A 493 0.59 1.59 -19.39
N SER A 494 0.28 0.96 -18.27
CA SER A 494 -0.53 -0.26 -18.21
C SER A 494 -1.36 -0.31 -16.94
N GLN A 495 -2.34 -1.21 -16.88
CA GLN A 495 -3.16 -1.44 -15.69
C GLN A 495 -3.70 -2.86 -15.65
N SER A 496 -4.01 -3.38 -14.46
CA SER A 496 -4.61 -4.72 -14.32
C SER A 496 -6.13 -4.70 -14.45
N SER A 497 -6.80 -3.69 -13.87
CA SER A 497 -8.26 -3.51 -13.93
C SER A 497 -8.65 -2.07 -13.60
N GLY A 498 -9.89 -1.68 -13.97
CA GLY A 498 -10.40 -0.32 -13.81
C GLY A 498 -9.82 0.66 -14.84
N GLY A 499 -9.65 1.92 -14.46
CA GLY A 499 -9.04 2.96 -15.29
C GLY A 499 -9.94 3.52 -16.42
N PRO A 500 -9.36 4.09 -17.49
CA PRO A 500 -7.95 3.96 -17.89
C PRO A 500 -6.97 4.86 -17.14
N LEU A 501 -5.77 4.34 -16.87
CA LEU A 501 -4.60 5.15 -16.53
C LEU A 501 -4.03 5.74 -17.83
N THR A 502 -3.98 7.06 -17.91
CA THR A 502 -3.60 7.78 -19.13
C THR A 502 -2.45 8.75 -18.86
N LYS A 503 -1.51 8.81 -19.82
CA LYS A 503 -0.44 9.80 -19.86
C LYS A 503 -0.99 11.20 -20.13
N GLN A 504 -0.43 12.21 -19.50
CA GLN A 504 -0.88 13.61 -19.63
C GLN A 504 0.11 14.45 -20.43
N SER A 505 -0.41 15.35 -21.26
CA SER A 505 0.39 16.40 -21.91
C SER A 505 0.98 17.35 -20.85
N PRO A 506 2.25 17.78 -20.99
CA PRO A 506 3.10 17.62 -22.17
C PRO A 506 3.99 16.35 -22.17
N PHE A 507 3.79 15.42 -21.24
CA PHE A 507 4.67 14.25 -21.06
C PHE A 507 4.30 13.05 -21.94
N ASP A 508 3.26 13.16 -22.75
CA ASP A 508 2.70 12.09 -23.57
C ASP A 508 3.32 11.96 -24.97
N GLY A 509 4.36 12.75 -25.25
CA GLY A 509 5.13 12.72 -26.50
C GLY A 509 5.83 11.39 -26.79
N THR A 510 6.41 11.30 -28.00
CA THR A 510 7.19 10.14 -28.47
C THR A 510 8.56 10.58 -29.00
N SER A 511 9.46 9.62 -29.24
CA SER A 511 10.83 9.89 -29.71
C SER A 511 11.55 10.88 -28.78
N ASN A 512 12.06 12.00 -29.27
CA ASN A 512 12.77 12.99 -28.45
C ASN A 512 11.88 14.16 -27.97
N ASN A 513 10.55 14.02 -28.11
CA ASN A 513 9.60 14.97 -27.53
C ASN A 513 9.46 14.74 -26.03
N VAL A 514 9.90 15.71 -25.24
CA VAL A 514 9.78 15.70 -23.79
C VAL A 514 8.82 16.79 -23.32
N GLY A 515 8.21 16.58 -22.15
CA GLY A 515 7.48 17.58 -21.41
C GLY A 515 8.38 18.30 -20.39
N VAL A 516 8.09 19.58 -20.18
CA VAL A 516 8.79 20.42 -19.20
C VAL A 516 8.60 19.90 -17.77
N LEU A 517 9.71 19.81 -17.04
CA LEU A 517 9.75 19.62 -15.61
C LEU A 517 9.88 21.01 -14.98
N SER A 518 8.77 21.54 -14.48
CA SER A 518 8.66 22.88 -13.89
C SER A 518 8.85 22.84 -12.38
N THR A 519 9.08 23.98 -11.74
CA THR A 519 8.98 24.15 -10.28
C THR A 519 7.54 24.15 -9.78
N THR A 520 6.57 24.23 -10.71
CA THR A 520 5.14 24.07 -10.45
C THR A 520 4.69 22.63 -10.70
N ILE A 521 3.80 22.13 -9.84
CA ILE A 521 3.16 20.82 -9.97
C ILE A 521 2.47 20.70 -11.34
N SER A 522 2.79 19.62 -12.06
CA SER A 522 2.18 19.28 -13.35
C SER A 522 1.64 17.84 -13.32
N SER A 523 0.47 17.61 -13.91
CA SER A 523 -0.12 16.26 -13.98
C SER A 523 0.68 15.40 -14.94
N LEU A 524 1.09 14.21 -14.47
CA LEU A 524 1.89 13.23 -15.20
C LEU A 524 0.99 12.09 -15.70
N LEU A 525 0.18 11.54 -14.79
CA LEU A 525 -0.75 10.44 -15.07
C LEU A 525 -2.11 10.76 -14.46
N THR A 526 -3.18 10.33 -15.11
CA THR A 526 -4.54 10.45 -14.56
C THR A 526 -5.37 9.18 -14.79
N SER A 527 -6.25 8.89 -13.85
CA SER A 527 -7.32 7.91 -13.97
C SER A 527 -8.63 8.57 -13.56
N GLY A 528 -9.67 8.49 -14.40
CA GLY A 528 -11.01 9.03 -14.10
C GLY A 528 -11.91 8.06 -13.31
N ALA A 529 -11.42 6.88 -12.96
CA ALA A 529 -12.15 5.81 -12.30
C ALA A 529 -11.23 5.04 -11.32
N PRO A 530 -11.78 4.16 -10.46
CA PRO A 530 -10.97 3.24 -9.66
C PRO A 530 -9.97 2.48 -10.53
N LEU A 531 -8.77 2.26 -10.01
CA LEU A 531 -7.65 1.70 -10.74
C LEU A 531 -6.92 0.67 -9.88
N THR A 532 -6.71 -0.52 -10.42
CA THR A 532 -5.91 -1.57 -9.79
C THR A 532 -4.68 -1.88 -10.62
N GLY A 533 -3.50 -1.84 -9.98
CA GLY A 533 -2.23 -2.21 -10.60
C GLY A 533 -1.86 -1.35 -11.79
N GLY A 534 -2.09 -0.03 -11.70
CA GLY A 534 -1.63 0.91 -12.71
C GLY A 534 -0.11 1.05 -12.65
N THR A 535 0.55 0.98 -13.80
CA THR A 535 2.00 1.15 -13.90
C THR A 535 2.34 2.09 -15.05
N ALA A 536 3.41 2.86 -14.89
CA ALA A 536 3.94 3.72 -15.94
C ALA A 536 5.46 3.76 -15.90
N SER A 537 6.07 3.98 -17.06
CA SER A 537 7.51 4.18 -17.19
C SER A 537 7.79 5.58 -17.71
N VAL A 538 8.60 6.36 -16.99
CA VAL A 538 9.01 7.72 -17.35
C VAL A 538 10.49 7.72 -17.69
N SER A 539 10.82 8.11 -18.91
CA SER A 539 12.19 8.34 -19.36
C SER A 539 12.56 9.81 -19.16
N LEU A 540 13.76 10.07 -18.65
CA LEU A 540 14.31 11.42 -18.60
C LEU A 540 15.26 11.59 -19.78
N LYS A 541 15.24 12.76 -20.42
CA LYS A 541 16.14 13.07 -21.54
C LYS A 541 16.78 14.43 -21.37
N ALA A 542 18.02 14.54 -21.81
CA ALA A 542 18.79 15.77 -21.78
C ALA A 542 19.56 15.95 -23.10
N LYS A 543 19.75 17.19 -23.51
CA LYS A 543 20.65 17.59 -24.59
C LYS A 543 21.34 18.89 -24.17
N PRO A 544 22.64 18.88 -23.83
CA PRO A 544 23.40 20.10 -23.67
C PRO A 544 23.66 20.77 -25.04
N ALA A 545 23.73 22.09 -25.07
CA ALA A 545 24.26 22.82 -26.22
C ALA A 545 25.79 22.68 -26.32
N ILE A 546 26.37 23.04 -27.46
CA ILE A 546 27.83 23.19 -27.62
C ILE A 546 28.40 24.23 -26.66
N SER A 547 27.60 25.23 -26.28
CA SER A 547 27.97 26.29 -25.34
C SER A 547 27.70 25.95 -23.88
N THR A 548 27.09 24.81 -23.55
CA THR A 548 26.83 24.42 -22.16
C THR A 548 28.16 24.20 -21.44
N PRO A 549 28.44 24.91 -20.33
CA PRO A 549 29.71 24.75 -19.61
C PRO A 549 29.90 23.33 -19.10
N ALA A 550 31.12 22.79 -19.23
CA ALA A 550 31.44 21.47 -18.71
C ALA A 550 31.48 21.50 -17.17
N ALA A 551 30.70 20.62 -16.54
CA ALA A 551 30.70 20.39 -15.11
C ALA A 551 30.26 18.95 -14.80
N ASN A 552 30.60 18.44 -13.62
CA ASN A 552 30.28 17.08 -13.18
C ASN A 552 29.17 17.03 -12.11
N ASP A 553 28.56 18.17 -11.79
CA ASP A 553 27.58 18.35 -10.72
C ASP A 553 26.18 18.74 -11.23
N TYR A 554 25.91 18.62 -12.55
CA TYR A 554 24.57 18.82 -13.11
C TYR A 554 23.57 17.85 -12.48
N ALA A 555 22.64 18.38 -11.70
CA ALA A 555 21.65 17.59 -10.96
C ALA A 555 20.28 18.27 -10.87
N GLU A 556 19.24 17.48 -10.68
CA GLU A 556 17.88 17.92 -10.40
C GLU A 556 17.23 16.96 -9.41
N ILE A 557 16.35 17.48 -8.56
CA ILE A 557 15.50 16.69 -7.66
C ILE A 557 14.08 16.76 -8.19
N LEU A 558 13.53 15.60 -8.53
CA LEU A 558 12.14 15.47 -8.96
C LEU A 558 11.30 14.95 -7.80
N THR A 559 10.17 15.60 -7.56
CA THR A 559 9.16 15.14 -6.60
C THR A 559 7.94 14.67 -7.36
N VAL A 560 7.50 13.46 -7.05
CA VAL A 560 6.29 12.86 -7.63
C VAL A 560 5.26 12.66 -6.52
N ILE A 561 4.03 13.09 -6.75
CA ILE A 561 2.93 13.07 -5.79
C ILE A 561 1.79 12.27 -6.38
N ALA A 562 1.18 11.37 -5.61
CA ALA A 562 -0.08 10.74 -5.99
C ALA A 562 -1.23 11.25 -5.14
N ALA A 563 -2.39 11.47 -5.76
CA ALA A 563 -3.62 11.88 -5.09
C ALA A 563 -4.81 11.08 -5.63
N ALA A 564 -5.74 10.72 -4.76
CA ALA A 564 -6.99 10.04 -5.09
C ALA A 564 -8.18 10.98 -4.84
N LYS A 565 -9.25 10.83 -5.63
CA LYS A 565 -10.45 11.69 -5.63
C LYS A 565 -11.67 10.92 -5.10
N PHE A 566 -11.83 10.87 -3.78
CA PHE A 566 -12.92 10.16 -3.10
C PHE A 566 -14.22 10.95 -3.01
#